data_AF-W4MAH3-F1
#
_entry.id   AF-W4MAH3-F1
#
_cell.length_a   1.000
_cell.length_b   1.000
_cell.length_c   1.000
_cell.angle_alpha   90.00
_cell.angle_beta   90.00
_cell.angle_gamma   90.00
#
_symmetry.space_group_name_H-M   'P 1'
#
loop_
_entity.id
_entity.type
_entity.pdbx_description
1 polymer ?
#
loop_
_entity_poly.entity_id
_entity_poly.type
_entity_poly.pdbx_seq_one_letter_code
_entity_poly.pdbx_strand_id
1 'polypeptide(L)'
;MMTQSDRCPTPDEMRALQLPALDALSDQQLDELGGLLKARLRAPGVKAMVREITPQIFVNMLSKSSAVDVLLHQVAERQCTVRGAVHAVERDEAFSLEVRSAFGLLTSLHADRLRDAIRHGEITQAELLHCVDDGAGLTNILQHQPTPVPLSFETLLDTVGNRQRAVPELGVESPVEVIGQQGQFKLMVSNGYELWRAATFQTQEPETVAWLDETFKEGDCLYDIGANIGLYSLYALAKTQHAQAVCFEPDPINYYRLSANVVANSFGPRAVLFPIAVADTIGLGAFNSSLFVAGKAENWISPGADLFQVPPTDQAQPSPTLRTGCPTFHLDGLIEQADFLPSPTHLKIDVDSVEIAILQGAQKTLRSPTLRHVLVELYERELDAAQDILAAAGFRYIRSVEQQNVLPCYEEFLGNHIFVKGI
;
A
#
# COMPACT_ATOMS: atom_id res chain seq x y z
N MET A 1 -29.87 47.11 15.07
CA MET A 1 -29.01 47.83 14.10
C MET A 1 -27.59 47.35 14.35
N MET A 2 -27.08 46.44 13.51
CA MET A 2 -25.65 46.07 13.54
C MET A 2 -24.84 47.22 12.95
N THR A 3 -23.78 47.61 13.64
CA THR A 3 -22.84 48.68 13.24
C THR A 3 -21.84 48.17 12.20
N GLN A 4 -21.27 49.07 11.42
CA GLN A 4 -20.34 48.81 10.31
C GLN A 4 -19.05 48.01 10.67
N SER A 5 -18.82 47.64 11.93
CA SER A 5 -17.66 46.87 12.40
C SER A 5 -17.79 45.35 12.21
N ASP A 6 -18.98 44.84 11.90
CA ASP A 6 -19.24 43.38 11.82
C ASP A 6 -19.33 42.85 10.38
N ARG A 7 -19.01 43.68 9.37
CA ARG A 7 -19.05 43.25 7.98
C ARG A 7 -17.69 42.73 7.54
N CYS A 8 -17.68 41.49 7.06
CA CYS A 8 -16.52 40.89 6.42
C CYS A 8 -16.07 41.77 5.23
N PRO A 9 -14.78 42.14 5.13
CA PRO A 9 -14.29 43.01 4.08
C PRO A 9 -14.49 42.36 2.70
N THR A 10 -14.82 43.18 1.71
CA THR A 10 -15.08 42.72 0.35
C THR A 10 -13.78 42.29 -0.35
N PRO A 11 -13.84 41.42 -1.37
CA PRO A 11 -12.66 40.93 -2.08
C PRO A 11 -11.76 42.02 -2.68
N ASP A 12 -12.32 43.19 -3.00
CA ASP A 12 -11.56 44.33 -3.53
C ASP A 12 -10.91 45.17 -2.43
N GLU A 13 -11.53 45.25 -1.24
CA GLU A 13 -10.92 45.81 -0.02
C GLU A 13 -9.78 44.92 0.50
N MET A 14 -9.93 43.59 0.40
CA MET A 14 -8.87 42.65 0.75
C MET A 14 -7.68 42.68 -0.24
N ARG A 15 -7.92 42.99 -1.51
CA ARG A 15 -6.86 43.19 -2.52
C ARG A 15 -6.11 44.50 -2.36
N ALA A 16 -6.77 45.54 -1.83
CA ALA A 16 -6.15 46.83 -1.56
C ALA A 16 -5.17 46.81 -0.36
N LEU A 17 -5.23 45.80 0.51
CA LEU A 17 -4.40 45.69 1.71
C LEU A 17 -2.91 45.38 1.46
N GLN A 18 -2.48 45.13 0.21
CA GLN A 18 -1.08 44.86 -0.19
C GLN A 18 -0.25 44.17 0.91
N LEU A 19 -0.70 43.01 1.37
CA LEU A 19 -0.12 42.37 2.56
C LEU A 19 1.30 41.86 2.24
N PRO A 20 2.34 42.32 2.96
CA PRO A 20 3.67 41.77 2.83
C PRO A 20 3.74 40.37 3.47
N ALA A 21 4.83 39.65 3.21
CA ALA A 21 5.13 38.36 3.83
C ALA A 21 4.81 38.38 5.33
N LEU A 22 4.22 37.31 5.85
CA LEU A 22 3.69 37.18 7.23
C LEU A 22 4.67 37.66 8.33
N ASP A 23 5.97 37.67 8.04
CA ASP A 23 7.05 38.16 8.90
C ASP A 23 7.07 39.69 9.09
N ALA A 24 6.29 40.45 8.32
CA ALA A 24 6.25 41.92 8.31
C ALA A 24 4.98 42.52 8.93
N LEU A 25 4.07 41.69 9.47
CA LEU A 25 2.86 42.16 10.14
C LEU A 25 3.17 42.66 11.56
N SER A 26 2.65 43.84 11.91
CA SER A 26 2.80 44.39 13.25
C SER A 26 1.87 43.71 14.27
N ASP A 27 2.22 43.78 15.56
CA ASP A 27 1.40 43.19 16.64
C ASP A 27 -0.05 43.72 16.66
N GLN A 28 -0.27 44.95 16.19
CA GLN A 28 -1.60 45.56 16.05
C GLN A 28 -2.42 44.91 14.91
N GLN A 29 -1.77 44.48 13.81
CA GLN A 29 -2.41 43.78 12.70
C GLN A 29 -2.70 42.31 13.04
N LEU A 30 -1.90 41.73 13.94
CA LEU A 30 -2.18 40.42 14.54
C LEU A 30 -3.34 40.49 15.56
N ASP A 31 -3.54 41.64 16.21
CA ASP A 31 -4.66 41.88 17.13
C ASP A 31 -6.01 42.00 16.41
N GLU A 32 -6.04 42.54 15.19
CA GLU A 32 -7.24 42.60 14.35
C GLU A 32 -7.67 41.22 13.80
N LEU A 33 -6.77 40.23 13.76
CA LEU A 33 -7.05 38.86 13.26
C LEU A 33 -7.85 37.96 14.24
N GLY A 34 -8.19 38.46 15.44
CA GLY A 34 -9.12 37.80 16.37
C GLY A 34 -8.51 36.79 17.36
N GLY A 35 -8.98 36.85 18.61
CA GLY A 35 -8.40 36.16 19.78
C GLY A 35 -8.30 34.62 19.74
N LEU A 36 -9.02 33.96 18.82
CA LEU A 36 -9.00 32.50 18.65
C LEU A 36 -7.72 31.99 17.97
N LEU A 37 -7.15 32.77 17.04
CA LEU A 37 -5.86 32.50 16.40
C LEU A 37 -4.70 32.67 17.39
N LYS A 38 -4.81 33.64 18.31
CA LYS A 38 -3.79 33.96 19.33
C LYS A 38 -3.57 32.82 20.34
N ALA A 39 -4.62 32.07 20.68
CA ALA A 39 -4.54 30.91 21.57
C ALA A 39 -4.00 29.66 20.86
N ARG A 40 -4.32 29.47 19.57
CA ARG A 40 -4.00 28.27 18.78
C ARG A 40 -2.63 28.32 18.08
N LEU A 41 -2.10 29.51 17.75
CA LEU A 41 -0.76 29.70 17.13
C LEU A 41 0.42 29.64 18.11
N ARG A 42 0.16 29.51 19.43
CA ARG A 42 1.20 29.40 20.47
C ARG A 42 1.66 27.96 20.73
N ALA A 43 1.04 26.96 20.10
CA ALA A 43 1.48 25.56 20.22
C ALA A 43 2.80 25.32 19.46
N PRO A 44 3.81 24.67 20.07
CA PRO A 44 5.06 24.33 19.39
C PRO A 44 4.82 23.53 18.11
N GLY A 45 5.35 23.98 16.96
CA GLY A 45 5.19 23.32 15.66
C GLY A 45 4.19 23.99 14.70
N VAL A 46 3.17 24.68 15.21
CA VAL A 46 2.15 25.34 14.35
C VAL A 46 2.75 26.50 13.55
N LYS A 47 3.66 27.29 14.15
CA LYS A 47 4.37 28.37 13.45
C LYS A 47 5.20 27.92 12.26
N ALA A 48 5.68 26.67 12.25
CA ALA A 48 6.52 26.15 11.19
C ALA A 48 5.69 25.58 10.03
N MET A 49 4.60 24.88 10.33
CA MET A 49 3.69 24.34 9.31
C MET A 49 2.97 25.45 8.52
N VAL A 50 2.67 26.58 9.18
CA VAL A 50 2.07 27.76 8.52
C VAL A 50 3.03 28.42 7.51
N ARG A 51 4.35 28.21 7.62
CA ARG A 51 5.34 28.77 6.67
C ARG A 51 5.31 28.12 5.29
N GLU A 52 4.77 26.90 5.18
CA GLU A 52 4.70 26.15 3.93
C GLU A 52 3.40 26.43 3.14
N ILE A 53 2.44 27.12 3.76
CA ILE A 53 1.16 27.44 3.16
C ILE A 53 1.25 28.85 2.56
N THR A 54 1.05 28.97 1.24
CA THR A 54 0.99 30.29 0.60
C THR A 54 -0.12 31.14 1.24
N PRO A 55 0.08 32.47 1.42
CA PRO A 55 -0.88 33.34 2.13
C PRO A 55 -2.32 33.23 1.61
N GLN A 56 -2.50 32.98 0.32
CA GLN A 56 -3.81 32.81 -0.33
C GLN A 56 -4.53 31.51 0.09
N ILE A 57 -3.78 30.42 0.29
CA ILE A 57 -4.32 29.12 0.74
C ILE A 57 -4.63 29.19 2.24
N PHE A 58 -3.79 29.87 3.02
CA PHE A 58 -4.00 30.05 4.46
C PHE A 58 -5.28 30.87 4.73
N VAL A 59 -5.50 31.96 3.98
CA VAL A 59 -6.73 32.77 4.05
C VAL A 59 -7.97 31.97 3.64
N ASN A 60 -7.88 31.14 2.60
CA ASN A 60 -8.98 30.25 2.20
C ASN A 60 -9.26 29.14 3.23
N MET A 61 -8.23 28.60 3.89
CA MET A 61 -8.40 27.59 4.95
C MET A 61 -9.04 28.18 6.22
N LEU A 62 -8.64 29.39 6.62
CA LEU A 62 -9.22 30.06 7.79
C LEU A 62 -10.70 30.42 7.63
N SER A 63 -11.21 30.44 6.38
CA SER A 63 -12.64 30.65 6.09
C SER A 63 -13.51 29.41 6.33
N LYS A 64 -12.92 28.24 6.61
CA LYS A 64 -13.62 26.96 6.84
C LYS A 64 -13.18 26.35 8.17
N SER A 65 -14.09 26.27 9.15
CA SER A 65 -13.80 25.73 10.50
C SER A 65 -13.19 24.33 10.46
N SER A 66 -13.64 23.48 9.53
CA SER A 66 -13.14 22.11 9.36
C SER A 66 -11.67 22.01 8.93
N ALA A 67 -11.13 23.00 8.21
CA ALA A 67 -9.73 22.96 7.75
C ALA A 67 -8.74 23.23 8.89
N VAL A 68 -9.12 24.05 9.86
CA VAL A 68 -8.30 24.33 11.05
C VAL A 68 -8.22 23.11 11.95
N ASP A 69 -9.31 22.36 12.11
CA ASP A 69 -9.33 21.14 12.91
C ASP A 69 -8.50 20.02 12.28
N VAL A 70 -8.47 19.91 10.95
CA VAL A 70 -7.58 18.99 10.21
C VAL A 70 -6.10 19.34 10.43
N LEU A 71 -5.72 20.62 10.34
CA LEU A 71 -4.34 21.05 10.60
C LEU A 71 -3.91 20.77 12.04
N LEU A 72 -4.81 20.99 13.01
CA LEU A 72 -4.53 20.68 14.42
C LEU A 72 -4.36 19.18 14.66
N HIS A 73 -5.15 18.35 13.98
CA HIS A 73 -5.02 16.90 14.01
C HIS A 73 -3.65 16.46 13.49
N GLN A 74 -3.24 16.95 12.31
CA GLN A 74 -1.95 16.64 11.71
C GLN A 74 -0.77 17.04 12.61
N VAL A 75 -0.84 18.21 13.26
CA VAL A 75 0.18 18.65 14.22
C VAL A 75 0.23 17.72 15.44
N ALA A 76 -0.93 17.32 15.96
CA ALA A 76 -1.01 16.42 17.11
C ALA A 76 -0.43 15.03 16.80
N GLU A 77 -0.70 14.50 15.59
CA GLU A 77 -0.15 13.24 15.10
C GLU A 77 1.38 13.30 14.98
N ARG A 78 1.92 14.32 14.30
CA ARG A 78 3.38 14.51 14.18
C ARG A 78 4.06 14.61 15.54
N GLN A 79 3.48 15.36 16.47
CA GLN A 79 3.98 15.43 17.84
C GLN A 79 3.94 14.08 18.55
N CYS A 80 2.90 13.26 18.32
CA CYS A 80 2.83 11.92 18.90
C CYS A 80 3.94 11.01 18.36
N THR A 81 4.18 11.06 17.06
CA THR A 81 5.25 10.30 16.40
C THR A 81 6.62 10.67 16.95
N VAL A 82 6.93 11.97 17.07
CA VAL A 82 8.20 12.44 17.64
C VAL A 82 8.36 11.97 19.08
N ARG A 83 7.30 12.06 19.91
CA ARG A 83 7.32 11.53 21.28
C ARG A 83 7.60 10.03 21.31
N GLY A 84 6.95 9.26 20.42
CA GLY A 84 7.20 7.82 20.28
C GLY A 84 8.65 7.51 19.94
N ALA A 85 9.25 8.26 19.01
CA ALA A 85 10.66 8.09 18.65
C ALA A 85 11.58 8.38 19.85
N VAL A 86 11.43 9.54 20.49
CA VAL A 86 12.28 9.92 21.64
C VAL A 86 12.16 8.91 22.78
N HIS A 87 10.94 8.50 23.11
CA HIS A 87 10.67 7.55 24.18
C HIS A 87 11.29 6.17 23.93
N ALA A 88 11.23 5.70 22.68
CA ALA A 88 11.89 4.45 22.28
C ALA A 88 13.42 4.54 22.46
N VAL A 89 14.03 5.68 22.13
CA VAL A 89 15.48 5.89 22.35
C VAL A 89 15.83 5.95 23.84
N GLU A 90 15.03 6.65 24.65
CA GLU A 90 15.23 6.77 26.11
C GLU A 90 15.12 5.44 26.85
N ARG A 91 14.26 4.53 26.37
CA ARG A 91 14.05 3.20 26.95
C ARG A 91 14.86 2.09 26.31
N ASP A 92 15.64 2.42 25.29
CA ASP A 92 16.36 1.47 24.44
C ASP A 92 15.44 0.42 23.78
N GLU A 93 14.17 0.78 23.54
CA GLU A 93 13.16 -0.06 22.89
C GLU A 93 13.29 0.05 21.36
N ALA A 94 12.75 -0.92 20.61
CA ALA A 94 12.65 -0.81 19.16
C ALA A 94 11.66 0.30 18.76
N PHE A 95 11.90 1.00 17.64
CA PHE A 95 10.92 1.94 17.10
C PHE A 95 9.65 1.20 16.67
N SER A 96 8.49 1.75 17.03
CA SER A 96 7.19 1.23 16.58
C SER A 96 7.05 1.38 15.06
N LEU A 97 6.12 0.63 14.48
CA LEU A 97 5.89 0.68 13.03
C LEU A 97 5.53 2.09 12.55
N GLU A 98 4.74 2.82 13.34
CA GLU A 98 4.33 4.20 13.06
C GLU A 98 5.53 5.15 13.04
N VAL A 99 6.46 5.01 13.98
CA VAL A 99 7.71 5.79 14.01
C VAL A 99 8.60 5.43 12.82
N ARG A 100 8.72 4.14 12.51
CA ARG A 100 9.53 3.67 11.38
C ARG A 100 8.99 4.17 10.05
N SER A 101 7.67 4.12 9.89
CA SER A 101 6.93 4.62 8.74
C SER A 101 7.17 6.12 8.55
N ALA A 102 6.93 6.89 9.60
CA ALA A 102 6.99 8.35 9.55
C ALA A 102 8.39 8.93 9.26
N PHE A 103 9.46 8.23 9.61
CA PHE A 103 10.84 8.70 9.39
C PHE A 103 11.58 7.93 8.29
N GLY A 104 10.90 7.07 7.53
CA GLY A 104 11.56 6.31 6.45
C GLY A 104 12.61 5.33 6.94
N LEU A 105 12.38 4.65 8.07
CA LEU A 105 13.34 3.74 8.71
C LEU A 105 13.27 2.33 8.11
N LEU A 106 13.76 2.21 6.87
CA LEU A 106 13.62 1.00 6.05
C LEU A 106 14.40 -0.21 6.59
N THR A 107 15.53 0.02 7.25
CA THR A 107 16.42 -1.04 7.74
C THR A 107 16.78 -0.80 9.20
N SER A 108 17.37 -1.82 9.85
CA SER A 108 17.99 -1.65 11.17
C SER A 108 19.04 -0.54 11.16
N LEU A 109 19.79 -0.38 10.06
CA LEU A 109 20.80 0.67 9.93
C LEU A 109 20.19 2.09 9.96
N HIS A 110 19.01 2.30 9.36
CA HIS A 110 18.27 3.56 9.46
C HIS A 110 17.77 3.80 10.90
N ALA A 111 17.23 2.75 11.54
CA ALA A 111 16.76 2.83 12.92
C ALA A 111 17.91 3.14 13.89
N ASP A 112 19.05 2.48 13.75
CA ASP A 112 20.24 2.72 14.54
C ASP A 112 20.77 4.13 14.31
N ARG A 113 20.80 4.59 13.05
CA ARG A 113 21.25 5.96 12.72
C ARG A 113 20.35 7.02 13.35
N LEU A 114 19.03 6.90 13.24
CA LEU A 114 18.10 7.86 13.86
C LEU A 114 18.21 7.80 15.38
N ARG A 115 18.32 6.59 15.96
CA ARG A 115 18.52 6.40 17.41
C ARG A 115 19.77 7.10 17.90
N ASP A 116 20.89 6.92 17.21
CA ASP A 116 22.16 7.57 17.55
C ASP A 116 22.07 9.09 17.37
N ALA A 117 21.42 9.57 16.31
CA ALA A 117 21.22 11.00 16.10
C ALA A 117 20.41 11.65 17.24
N ILE A 118 19.35 10.99 17.71
CA ILE A 118 18.54 11.44 18.85
C ILE A 118 19.37 11.38 20.14
N ARG A 119 20.04 10.25 20.39
CA ARG A 119 20.82 9.99 21.61
C ARG A 119 21.98 10.96 21.77
N HIS A 120 22.64 11.33 20.68
CA HIS A 120 23.77 12.26 20.68
C HIS A 120 23.36 13.73 20.44
N GLY A 121 22.05 14.00 20.29
CA GLY A 121 21.54 15.36 20.07
C GLY A 121 21.96 15.96 18.72
N GLU A 122 22.22 15.12 17.71
CA GLU A 122 22.54 15.52 16.34
C GLU A 122 21.29 16.00 15.59
N ILE A 123 20.11 15.63 16.05
CA ILE A 123 18.82 16.14 15.57
C ILE A 123 17.96 16.55 16.77
N THR A 124 17.43 17.76 16.73
CA THR A 124 16.55 18.29 17.77
C THR A 124 15.12 17.76 17.63
N GLN A 125 14.31 17.81 18.69
CA GLN A 125 12.88 17.48 18.60
C GLN A 125 12.12 18.39 17.62
N ALA A 126 12.56 19.64 17.45
CA ALA A 126 11.97 20.55 16.49
C ALA A 126 12.28 20.13 15.04
N GLU A 127 13.52 19.73 14.77
CA GLU A 127 13.93 19.19 13.47
C GLU A 127 13.25 17.84 13.19
N LEU A 128 13.16 16.95 14.17
CA LEU A 128 12.37 15.72 14.04
C LEU A 128 10.92 16.00 13.66
N LEU A 129 10.30 17.01 14.26
CA LEU A 129 8.93 17.39 13.93
C LEU A 129 8.78 17.88 12.47
N HIS A 130 9.83 18.48 11.91
CA HIS A 130 9.90 18.87 10.49
C HIS A 130 10.14 17.68 9.57
N CYS A 131 10.90 16.69 10.04
CA CYS A 131 11.23 15.48 9.29
C CYS A 131 10.17 14.38 9.34
N VAL A 132 9.07 14.55 10.08
CA VAL A 132 7.94 13.61 10.05
C VAL A 132 7.34 13.64 8.65
N ASP A 133 7.41 12.49 7.98
CA ASP A 133 7.07 12.29 6.58
C ASP A 133 7.90 13.21 5.65
N ASP A 134 9.18 13.44 5.97
CA ASP A 134 10.15 14.13 5.11
C ASP A 134 11.54 13.48 5.26
N GLY A 135 11.70 12.32 4.58
CA GLY A 135 12.94 11.56 4.53
C GLY A 135 14.07 12.31 3.83
N ALA A 136 13.77 13.18 2.86
CA ALA A 136 14.77 14.03 2.22
C ALA A 136 15.35 15.07 3.18
N GLY A 137 14.49 15.71 3.97
CA GLY A 137 14.90 16.59 5.07
C GLY A 137 15.74 15.86 6.10
N LEU A 138 15.31 14.67 6.51
CA LEU A 138 16.06 13.84 7.46
C LEU A 138 17.44 13.44 6.92
N THR A 139 17.49 13.03 5.65
CA THR A 139 18.74 12.69 4.94
C THR A 139 19.68 13.88 4.91
N ASN A 140 19.19 15.08 4.56
CA ASN A 140 20.00 16.30 4.50
C ASN A 140 20.59 16.68 5.86
N ILE A 141 19.87 16.46 6.96
CA ILE A 141 20.37 16.70 8.32
C ILE A 141 21.45 15.67 8.68
N LEU A 142 21.27 14.40 8.31
CA LEU A 142 22.11 13.30 8.77
C LEU A 142 23.25 12.89 7.81
N GLN A 143 23.30 13.44 6.59
CA GLN A 143 24.24 13.06 5.51
C GLN A 143 25.73 13.30 5.79
N HIS A 144 26.07 14.17 6.76
CA HIS A 144 27.45 14.64 6.96
C HIS A 144 28.29 13.77 7.90
N GLN A 145 27.78 12.61 8.30
CA GLN A 145 28.42 11.74 9.29
C GLN A 145 28.96 10.45 8.64
N PRO A 146 30.08 9.91 9.13
CA PRO A 146 30.73 8.74 8.53
C PRO A 146 29.94 7.47 8.84
N THR A 147 29.02 7.11 7.94
CA THR A 147 28.44 5.76 7.90
C THR A 147 29.22 4.90 6.90
N PRO A 148 29.41 3.59 7.18
CA PRO A 148 30.12 2.69 6.26
C PRO A 148 29.39 2.50 4.92
N VAL A 149 28.12 2.87 4.87
CA VAL A 149 27.25 2.82 3.69
C VAL A 149 26.45 4.14 3.64
N PRO A 150 26.26 4.75 2.44
CA PRO A 150 25.35 5.88 2.28
C PRO A 150 23.94 5.51 2.76
N LEU A 151 23.35 6.32 3.64
CA LEU A 151 21.98 6.15 4.13
C LEU A 151 21.07 7.21 3.51
N SER A 152 19.93 6.78 2.98
CA SER A 152 18.88 7.66 2.45
C SER A 152 17.55 7.28 3.11
N PHE A 153 16.99 8.21 3.87
CA PHE A 153 15.69 8.05 4.50
C PHE A 153 14.59 8.39 3.50
N GLU A 154 13.58 7.52 3.38
CA GLU A 154 12.50 7.69 2.41
C GLU A 154 11.26 8.36 3.00
N THR A 155 10.62 9.21 2.20
CA THR A 155 9.31 9.76 2.53
C THR A 155 8.22 8.88 1.92
N LEU A 156 7.37 8.26 2.73
CA LEU A 156 6.23 7.49 2.23
C LEU A 156 5.24 8.33 1.39
N LEU A 157 5.23 9.66 1.57
CA LEU A 157 4.37 10.62 0.87
C LEU A 157 4.99 11.27 -0.39
N ASP A 158 6.30 11.16 -0.64
CA ASP A 158 6.94 11.73 -1.85
C ASP A 158 6.58 10.96 -3.13
N THR A 159 6.02 9.75 -3.00
CA THR A 159 5.45 8.99 -4.12
C THR A 159 4.14 9.59 -4.65
N VAL A 160 3.49 10.51 -3.92
CA VAL A 160 2.19 11.08 -4.32
C VAL A 160 2.28 12.59 -4.65
N GLY A 161 3.25 13.33 -4.10
CA GLY A 161 3.16 14.80 -4.07
C GLY A 161 4.13 15.62 -4.92
N ASN A 162 5.37 15.19 -5.19
CA ASN A 162 6.44 16.15 -5.53
C ASN A 162 7.10 15.91 -6.90
N ARG A 163 6.44 16.33 -8.00
CA ARG A 163 6.89 16.16 -9.39
C ARG A 163 8.11 17.01 -9.83
N GLN A 164 8.92 17.59 -8.94
CA GLN A 164 10.02 18.50 -9.35
C GLN A 164 11.42 18.23 -8.81
N ARG A 165 11.71 17.11 -8.16
CA ARG A 165 13.09 16.72 -7.89
C ARG A 165 13.36 15.30 -8.36
N ALA A 166 14.01 15.19 -9.51
CA ALA A 166 14.73 13.98 -9.87
C ALA A 166 15.81 13.76 -8.80
N VAL A 167 15.66 12.72 -7.98
CA VAL A 167 16.75 12.20 -7.15
C VAL A 167 17.46 11.16 -8.03
N PRO A 168 18.72 11.42 -8.46
CA PRO A 168 19.55 10.39 -9.04
C PRO A 168 20.09 9.51 -7.91
N GLU A 169 19.99 8.20 -8.09
CA GLU A 169 20.52 7.09 -7.25
C GLU A 169 19.55 6.52 -6.19
N LEU A 170 18.73 5.54 -6.62
CA LEU A 170 18.13 4.53 -5.74
C LEU A 170 19.23 3.62 -5.17
N GLY A 171 19.40 3.65 -3.84
CA GLY A 171 20.35 2.80 -3.12
C GLY A 171 19.79 1.41 -2.79
N VAL A 172 20.05 0.43 -3.67
CA VAL A 172 20.12 -1.03 -3.45
C VAL A 172 18.90 -1.72 -2.80
N GLU A 173 18.11 -2.41 -3.63
CA GLU A 173 17.12 -3.40 -3.18
C GLU A 173 17.77 -4.43 -2.26
N SER A 174 17.19 -4.67 -1.07
CA SER A 174 17.74 -5.59 -0.08
C SER A 174 16.88 -6.85 0.05
N PRO A 175 17.46 -8.06 0.01
CA PRO A 175 16.71 -9.28 0.28
C PRO A 175 16.42 -9.40 1.79
N VAL A 176 15.16 -9.57 2.14
CA VAL A 176 14.69 -9.92 3.50
C VAL A 176 14.27 -11.38 3.50
N GLU A 177 14.73 -12.16 4.46
CA GLU A 177 14.30 -13.54 4.63
C GLU A 177 12.93 -13.58 5.33
N VAL A 178 11.95 -14.17 4.66
CA VAL A 178 10.60 -14.41 5.17
C VAL A 178 10.52 -15.87 5.59
N ILE A 179 10.19 -16.09 6.87
CA ILE A 179 10.17 -17.42 7.48
C ILE A 179 8.71 -17.85 7.64
N GLY A 180 8.33 -18.95 7.00
CA GLY A 180 7.09 -19.68 7.29
C GLY A 180 7.36 -20.98 8.05
N GLN A 181 6.30 -21.70 8.44
CA GLN A 181 6.47 -22.91 9.26
C GLN A 181 7.19 -24.04 8.51
N GLN A 182 6.88 -24.19 7.23
CA GLN A 182 7.41 -25.28 6.38
C GLN A 182 8.27 -24.79 5.22
N GLY A 183 8.85 -23.58 5.30
CA GLY A 183 9.69 -23.03 4.23
C GLY A 183 10.10 -21.60 4.51
N GLN A 184 11.18 -21.16 3.87
CA GLN A 184 11.65 -19.77 3.90
C GLN A 184 12.04 -19.31 2.51
N PHE A 185 11.83 -18.02 2.22
CA PHE A 185 12.18 -17.41 0.95
C PHE A 185 12.66 -15.99 1.16
N LYS A 186 13.31 -15.42 0.15
CA LYS A 186 13.75 -14.03 0.14
C LYS A 186 12.71 -13.17 -0.56
N LEU A 187 12.32 -12.07 0.06
CA LEU A 187 11.58 -10.99 -0.58
C LEU A 187 12.54 -9.82 -0.78
N MET A 188 12.69 -9.37 -2.01
CA MET A 188 13.37 -8.10 -2.30
C MET A 188 12.51 -6.99 -1.72
N VAL A 189 13.15 -6.08 -0.99
CA VAL A 189 12.51 -4.94 -0.36
C VAL A 189 13.17 -3.67 -0.85
N SER A 190 12.33 -2.78 -1.38
CA SER A 190 12.68 -1.46 -1.91
C SER A 190 11.83 -0.35 -1.29
N ASN A 191 10.77 -0.70 -0.55
CA ASN A 191 9.89 0.27 0.09
C ASN A 191 9.21 -0.32 1.35
N GLY A 192 8.47 0.52 2.07
CA GLY A 192 7.77 0.14 3.30
C GLY A 192 6.64 -0.88 3.14
N TYR A 193 5.90 -0.88 2.01
CA TYR A 193 4.84 -1.85 1.75
C TYR A 193 5.40 -3.26 1.60
N GLU A 194 6.50 -3.42 0.88
CA GLU A 194 7.14 -4.73 0.71
C GLU A 194 7.74 -5.23 2.02
N LEU A 195 8.33 -4.33 2.81
CA LEU A 195 8.78 -4.67 4.16
C LEU A 195 7.62 -5.10 5.06
N TRP A 196 6.50 -4.38 4.98
CA TRP A 196 5.28 -4.73 5.72
C TRP A 196 4.79 -6.12 5.30
N ARG A 197 4.65 -6.39 4.00
CA ARG A 197 4.27 -7.73 3.47
C ARG A 197 5.19 -8.83 3.98
N ALA A 198 6.52 -8.60 4.00
CA ALA A 198 7.48 -9.54 4.56
C ALA A 198 7.27 -9.75 6.07
N ALA A 199 7.09 -8.66 6.83
CA ALA A 199 6.95 -8.70 8.28
C ALA A 199 5.61 -9.29 8.76
N THR A 200 4.54 -9.08 8.00
CA THR A 200 3.18 -9.54 8.33
C THR A 200 2.79 -10.83 7.62
N PHE A 201 3.71 -11.49 6.91
CA PHE A 201 3.43 -12.71 6.15
C PHE A 201 2.61 -13.76 6.93
N GLN A 202 2.98 -14.00 8.19
CA GLN A 202 2.30 -14.99 9.04
C GLN A 202 1.02 -14.47 9.71
N THR A 203 0.80 -13.16 9.73
CA THR A 203 -0.26 -12.53 10.53
C THR A 203 -1.33 -11.82 9.70
N GLN A 204 -1.03 -11.47 8.45
CA GLN A 204 -1.97 -10.76 7.57
C GLN A 204 -3.07 -11.68 7.06
N GLU A 205 -2.68 -12.82 6.49
CA GLU A 205 -3.61 -13.86 6.03
C GLU A 205 -3.14 -15.23 6.57
N PRO A 206 -3.21 -15.43 7.91
CA PRO A 206 -2.79 -16.66 8.53
C PRO A 206 -3.51 -17.89 7.94
N GLU A 207 -4.71 -17.72 7.42
CA GLU A 207 -5.51 -18.75 6.77
C GLU A 207 -4.98 -19.20 5.41
N THR A 208 -4.44 -18.29 4.62
CA THR A 208 -3.81 -18.58 3.32
C THR A 208 -2.51 -19.35 3.57
N VAL A 209 -1.72 -18.93 4.57
CA VAL A 209 -0.50 -19.65 4.99
C VAL A 209 -0.84 -21.04 5.53
N ALA A 210 -1.82 -21.13 6.43
CA ALA A 210 -2.27 -22.40 6.99
C ALA A 210 -2.84 -23.34 5.92
N TRP A 211 -3.58 -22.81 4.94
CA TRP A 211 -4.08 -23.58 3.82
C TRP A 211 -2.93 -24.25 3.04
N LEU A 212 -1.89 -23.49 2.70
CA LEU A 212 -0.70 -24.04 2.05
C LEU A 212 0.02 -25.05 2.97
N ASP A 213 0.12 -24.78 4.27
CA ASP A 213 0.76 -25.68 5.24
C ASP A 213 0.04 -27.02 5.44
N GLU A 214 -1.28 -27.00 5.42
CA GLU A 214 -2.11 -28.19 5.62
C GLU A 214 -2.24 -29.03 4.34
N THR A 215 -2.20 -28.40 3.17
CA THR A 215 -2.68 -29.03 1.91
C THR A 215 -1.62 -29.16 0.81
N PHE A 216 -0.63 -28.27 0.76
CA PHE A 216 0.34 -28.20 -0.34
C PHE A 216 1.52 -29.15 -0.12
N LYS A 217 1.73 -30.08 -1.05
CA LYS A 217 2.66 -31.22 -0.93
C LYS A 217 3.65 -31.28 -2.10
N GLU A 218 4.54 -32.27 -2.04
CA GLU A 218 5.52 -32.53 -3.10
C GLU A 218 4.83 -32.78 -4.45
N GLY A 219 5.32 -32.12 -5.49
CA GLY A 219 4.77 -32.22 -6.85
C GLY A 219 3.48 -31.44 -7.09
N ASP A 220 3.02 -30.64 -6.12
CA ASP A 220 1.85 -29.78 -6.31
C ASP A 220 2.16 -28.53 -7.14
N CYS A 221 1.12 -28.05 -7.82
CA CYS A 221 1.18 -26.84 -8.63
C CYS A 221 0.14 -25.83 -8.15
N LEU A 222 0.61 -24.63 -7.78
CA LEU A 222 -0.21 -23.49 -7.43
C LEU A 222 -0.43 -22.61 -8.66
N TYR A 223 -1.69 -22.33 -8.98
CA TYR A 223 -2.06 -21.22 -9.85
C TYR A 223 -2.47 -20.05 -8.96
N ASP A 224 -1.76 -18.93 -9.06
CA ASP A 224 -1.93 -17.73 -8.22
C ASP A 224 -2.43 -16.59 -9.09
N ILE A 225 -3.73 -16.31 -9.03
CA ILE A 225 -4.39 -15.22 -9.77
C ILE A 225 -4.43 -13.99 -8.86
N GLY A 226 -3.71 -12.94 -9.27
CA GLY A 226 -3.42 -11.79 -8.41
C GLY A 226 -2.19 -12.03 -7.54
N ALA A 227 -1.10 -12.51 -8.16
CA ALA A 227 0.08 -12.94 -7.40
C ALA A 227 0.80 -11.79 -6.67
N ASN A 228 0.52 -10.53 -7.02
CA ASN A 228 1.16 -9.32 -6.48
C ASN A 228 2.70 -9.48 -6.55
N ILE A 229 3.43 -9.17 -5.47
CA ILE A 229 4.89 -9.37 -5.38
C ILE A 229 5.30 -10.84 -5.13
N GLY A 230 4.34 -11.78 -5.14
CA GLY A 230 4.59 -13.22 -5.10
C GLY A 230 4.63 -13.85 -3.72
N LEU A 231 4.09 -13.22 -2.69
CA LEU A 231 4.25 -13.67 -1.30
C LEU A 231 3.87 -15.16 -1.09
N TYR A 232 2.70 -15.56 -1.59
CA TYR A 232 2.20 -16.95 -1.45
C TYR A 232 2.79 -17.90 -2.50
N SER A 233 3.02 -17.43 -3.73
CA SER A 233 3.71 -18.18 -4.77
C SER A 233 5.13 -18.59 -4.37
N LEU A 234 5.92 -17.66 -3.85
CA LEU A 234 7.28 -17.92 -3.35
C LEU A 234 7.25 -18.86 -2.15
N TYR A 235 6.27 -18.72 -1.26
CA TYR A 235 6.11 -19.61 -0.14
C TYR A 235 5.81 -21.04 -0.58
N ALA A 236 4.84 -21.24 -1.49
CA ALA A 236 4.51 -22.55 -2.05
C ALA A 236 5.74 -23.22 -2.69
N LEU A 237 6.54 -22.46 -3.43
CA LEU A 237 7.78 -22.92 -4.05
C LEU A 237 8.88 -23.26 -3.02
N ALA A 238 8.93 -22.55 -1.89
CA ALA A 238 9.90 -22.77 -0.83
C ALA A 238 9.62 -24.03 0.00
N LYS A 239 8.37 -24.51 0.01
CA LYS A 239 7.96 -25.66 0.82
C LYS A 239 8.54 -26.98 0.33
N THR A 240 8.64 -27.17 -0.99
CA THR A 240 9.08 -28.44 -1.58
C THR A 240 9.94 -28.23 -2.82
N GLN A 241 10.81 -29.19 -3.14
CA GLN A 241 11.76 -29.02 -4.26
C GLN A 241 11.09 -29.17 -5.63
N HIS A 242 9.97 -29.89 -5.72
CA HIS A 242 9.22 -30.10 -6.96
C HIS A 242 7.90 -29.33 -7.01
N ALA A 243 7.63 -28.44 -6.05
CA ALA A 243 6.55 -27.46 -6.17
C ALA A 243 6.71 -26.63 -7.44
N GLN A 244 5.60 -26.35 -8.11
CA GLN A 244 5.51 -25.46 -9.26
C GLN A 244 4.51 -24.33 -9.00
N ALA A 245 4.73 -23.18 -9.63
CA ALA A 245 3.81 -22.05 -9.56
C ALA A 245 3.57 -21.44 -10.94
N VAL A 246 2.31 -21.12 -11.23
CA VAL A 246 1.90 -20.31 -12.38
C VAL A 246 1.23 -19.06 -11.84
N CYS A 247 1.83 -17.90 -12.08
CA CYS A 247 1.46 -16.65 -11.45
C CYS A 247 0.91 -15.67 -12.48
N PHE A 248 -0.23 -15.05 -12.20
CA PHE A 248 -0.84 -14.03 -13.04
C PHE A 248 -0.85 -12.70 -12.27
N GLU A 249 -0.12 -11.71 -12.79
CA GLU A 249 -0.02 -10.38 -12.18
C GLU A 249 0.02 -9.30 -13.28
N PRO A 250 -1.07 -8.57 -13.52
CA PRO A 250 -1.15 -7.55 -14.57
C PRO A 250 -0.49 -6.21 -14.20
N ASP A 251 -0.32 -5.88 -12.92
CA ASP A 251 0.33 -4.63 -12.52
C ASP A 251 1.82 -4.68 -12.90
N PRO A 252 2.32 -3.79 -13.78
CA PRO A 252 3.71 -3.83 -14.21
C PRO A 252 4.70 -3.68 -13.06
N ILE A 253 4.37 -2.94 -11.98
CA ILE A 253 5.31 -2.79 -10.86
C ILE A 253 5.35 -4.07 -10.01
N ASN A 254 4.19 -4.66 -9.70
CA ASN A 254 4.15 -5.91 -8.94
C ASN A 254 4.72 -7.07 -9.76
N TYR A 255 4.46 -7.12 -11.08
CA TYR A 255 5.04 -8.11 -11.97
C TYR A 255 6.57 -8.03 -12.02
N TYR A 256 7.14 -6.82 -12.10
CA TYR A 256 8.59 -6.62 -12.01
C TYR A 256 9.13 -7.18 -10.68
N ARG A 257 8.46 -6.88 -9.56
CA ARG A 257 8.90 -7.32 -8.23
C ARG A 257 8.73 -8.82 -8.00
N LEU A 258 7.64 -9.41 -8.46
CA LEU A 258 7.43 -10.85 -8.54
C LEU A 258 8.58 -11.53 -9.30
N SER A 259 8.94 -10.98 -10.47
CA SER A 259 10.05 -11.49 -11.28
C SER A 259 11.38 -11.41 -10.52
N ALA A 260 11.67 -10.26 -9.90
CA ALA A 260 12.87 -10.08 -9.09
C ALA A 260 12.94 -11.07 -7.91
N ASN A 261 11.82 -11.29 -7.22
CA ASN A 261 11.73 -12.22 -6.11
C ASN A 261 11.94 -13.68 -6.55
N VAL A 262 11.39 -14.08 -7.69
CA VAL A 262 11.61 -15.43 -8.26
C VAL A 262 13.10 -15.63 -8.58
N VAL A 263 13.77 -14.63 -9.14
CA VAL A 263 15.22 -14.67 -9.41
C VAL A 263 16.01 -14.75 -8.12
N ALA A 264 15.68 -13.93 -7.10
CA ALA A 264 16.37 -13.90 -5.81
C ALA A 264 16.35 -15.25 -5.07
N ASN A 265 15.34 -16.08 -5.33
CA ASN A 265 15.19 -17.42 -4.77
C ASN A 265 15.63 -18.55 -5.71
N SER A 266 16.11 -18.23 -6.92
CA SER A 266 16.43 -19.23 -7.96
C SER A 266 15.25 -20.15 -8.30
N PHE A 267 14.02 -19.63 -8.24
CA PHE A 267 12.81 -20.39 -8.53
C PHE A 267 12.39 -20.40 -10.00
N GLY A 268 13.13 -19.70 -10.88
CA GLY A 268 12.86 -19.63 -12.32
C GLY A 268 12.55 -20.98 -13.01
N PRO A 269 13.23 -22.10 -12.69
CA PRO A 269 12.90 -23.40 -13.28
C PRO A 269 11.53 -23.98 -12.87
N ARG A 270 10.88 -23.41 -11.86
CA ARG A 270 9.63 -23.92 -11.25
C ARG A 270 8.49 -22.90 -11.23
N ALA A 271 8.75 -21.66 -11.65
CA ALA A 271 7.80 -20.57 -11.66
C ALA A 271 7.62 -20.01 -13.08
N VAL A 272 6.37 -19.90 -13.53
CA VAL A 272 6.01 -19.23 -14.79
C VAL A 272 5.14 -18.02 -14.46
N LEU A 273 5.51 -16.86 -14.98
CA LEU A 273 4.88 -15.58 -14.66
C LEU A 273 4.23 -15.00 -15.91
N PHE A 274 2.99 -14.53 -15.78
CA PHE A 274 2.24 -13.91 -16.87
C PHE A 274 1.81 -12.48 -16.49
N PRO A 275 2.21 -11.45 -17.27
CA PRO A 275 1.80 -10.06 -17.07
C PRO A 275 0.41 -9.80 -17.66
N ILE A 276 -0.58 -10.61 -17.27
CA ILE A 276 -1.94 -10.59 -17.80
C ILE A 276 -2.95 -10.72 -16.66
N ALA A 277 -4.16 -10.24 -16.91
CA ALA A 277 -5.28 -10.44 -16.00
C ALA A 277 -6.11 -11.67 -16.40
N VAL A 278 -6.56 -12.42 -15.41
CA VAL A 278 -7.60 -13.43 -15.60
C VAL A 278 -8.96 -12.77 -15.32
N ALA A 279 -9.90 -12.92 -16.23
CA ALA A 279 -11.21 -12.27 -16.16
C ALA A 279 -12.29 -13.08 -16.90
N ASP A 280 -13.49 -12.53 -16.97
CA ASP A 280 -14.62 -13.02 -17.77
C ASP A 280 -14.65 -12.48 -19.22
N THR A 281 -13.59 -11.83 -19.66
CA THR A 281 -13.49 -11.27 -21.01
C THR A 281 -12.12 -11.52 -21.61
N ILE A 282 -12.08 -11.77 -22.92
CA ILE A 282 -10.85 -11.79 -23.72
C ILE A 282 -10.73 -10.45 -24.43
N GLY A 283 -9.64 -9.72 -24.19
CA GLY A 283 -9.42 -8.45 -24.87
C GLY A 283 -8.30 -7.61 -24.27
N LEU A 284 -8.35 -6.32 -24.60
CA LEU A 284 -7.49 -5.31 -24.03
C LEU A 284 -8.34 -4.37 -23.17
N GLY A 285 -8.04 -4.34 -21.88
CA GLY A 285 -8.61 -3.41 -20.90
C GLY A 285 -7.59 -2.38 -20.42
N ALA A 286 -8.01 -1.59 -19.45
CA ALA A 286 -7.19 -0.65 -18.70
C ALA A 286 -6.97 -1.21 -17.29
N PHE A 287 -5.74 -1.43 -16.88
CA PHE A 287 -5.42 -1.64 -15.47
C PHE A 287 -5.18 -0.27 -14.83
N ASN A 288 -5.93 0.03 -13.77
CA ASN A 288 -5.94 1.32 -13.11
C ASN A 288 -5.31 1.16 -11.74
N SER A 289 -4.22 1.91 -11.51
CA SER A 289 -3.54 1.92 -10.23
C SER A 289 -3.90 3.16 -9.43
N SER A 290 -4.47 2.96 -8.25
CA SER A 290 -4.77 4.04 -7.30
C SER A 290 -3.48 4.72 -6.84
N LEU A 291 -2.38 3.95 -6.71
CA LEU A 291 -1.07 4.43 -6.35
C LEU A 291 0.01 3.51 -6.92
N PHE A 292 0.92 4.06 -7.74
CA PHE A 292 1.99 3.30 -8.39
C PHE A 292 3.14 2.95 -7.43
N VAL A 293 2.88 2.03 -6.49
CA VAL A 293 3.80 1.57 -5.45
C VAL A 293 3.77 0.05 -5.35
N ALA A 294 4.96 -0.56 -5.36
CA ALA A 294 5.09 -2.02 -5.28
C ALA A 294 4.61 -2.59 -3.94
N GLY A 295 3.91 -3.73 -4.00
CA GLY A 295 3.39 -4.44 -2.83
C GLY A 295 2.03 -3.92 -2.34
N LYS A 296 1.54 -2.82 -2.90
CA LYS A 296 0.20 -2.31 -2.64
C LYS A 296 -0.87 -3.15 -3.38
N ALA A 297 -2.06 -3.20 -2.81
CA ALA A 297 -3.31 -3.67 -3.45
C ALA A 297 -4.23 -2.44 -3.71
N GLU A 298 -5.47 -2.64 -4.15
CA GLU A 298 -6.44 -1.60 -4.57
C GLU A 298 -6.24 -1.12 -6.03
N ASN A 299 -6.20 -2.07 -6.96
CA ASN A 299 -6.11 -1.82 -8.39
C ASN A 299 -7.31 -2.44 -9.09
N TRP A 300 -7.82 -1.84 -10.17
CA TRP A 300 -8.98 -2.40 -10.87
C TRP A 300 -8.83 -2.36 -12.39
N ILE A 301 -9.58 -3.25 -13.05
CA ILE A 301 -9.62 -3.32 -14.51
C ILE A 301 -10.87 -2.60 -15.01
N SER A 302 -10.70 -1.72 -16.00
CA SER A 302 -11.81 -1.13 -16.76
C SER A 302 -11.81 -1.64 -18.21
N PRO A 303 -12.97 -1.74 -18.86
CA PRO A 303 -13.05 -2.12 -20.27
C PRO A 303 -12.24 -1.20 -21.18
N GLY A 304 -11.79 -1.71 -22.33
CA GLY A 304 -10.98 -0.95 -23.29
C GLY A 304 -11.63 0.35 -23.81
N ALA A 305 -12.96 0.45 -23.78
CA ALA A 305 -13.69 1.67 -24.12
C ALA A 305 -13.34 2.86 -23.20
N ASP A 306 -12.88 2.58 -21.98
CA ASP A 306 -12.60 3.58 -20.94
C ASP A 306 -11.11 3.96 -20.85
N LEU A 307 -10.25 3.38 -21.72
CA LEU A 307 -8.80 3.62 -21.72
C LEU A 307 -8.42 5.10 -21.76
N PHE A 308 -9.22 5.94 -22.43
CA PHE A 308 -8.99 7.38 -22.55
C PHE A 308 -10.06 8.23 -21.84
N GLN A 309 -11.01 7.61 -21.13
CA GLN A 309 -12.09 8.32 -20.46
C GLN A 309 -11.68 8.67 -19.03
N VAL A 310 -12.07 9.87 -18.59
CA VAL A 310 -11.96 10.32 -17.20
C VAL A 310 -13.22 9.84 -16.48
N PRO A 311 -13.12 9.12 -15.36
CA PRO A 311 -14.28 8.71 -14.60
C PRO A 311 -15.14 9.93 -14.23
N PRO A 312 -16.48 9.85 -14.33
CA PRO A 312 -17.36 10.92 -13.86
C PRO A 312 -17.08 11.23 -12.38
N THR A 313 -16.95 12.51 -12.04
CA THR A 313 -16.59 13.01 -10.68
C THR A 313 -17.58 12.66 -9.56
N ASP A 314 -18.73 12.06 -9.90
CA ASP A 314 -19.80 11.71 -8.96
C ASP A 314 -19.70 10.26 -8.42
N GLN A 315 -18.74 9.47 -8.88
CA GLN A 315 -18.46 8.15 -8.30
C GLN A 315 -17.33 8.25 -7.28
N ALA A 316 -17.51 7.62 -6.11
CA ALA A 316 -16.54 7.58 -5.01
C ALA A 316 -15.23 6.82 -5.33
N GLN A 317 -14.93 6.57 -6.62
CA GLN A 317 -13.71 5.90 -7.04
C GLN A 317 -12.56 6.90 -7.20
N PRO A 318 -11.39 6.63 -6.61
CA PRO A 318 -10.23 7.49 -6.76
C PRO A 318 -9.79 7.58 -8.22
N SER A 319 -9.30 8.74 -8.65
CA SER A 319 -8.69 8.87 -9.98
C SER A 319 -7.39 8.06 -10.03
N PRO A 320 -7.16 7.23 -11.07
CA PRO A 320 -5.94 6.44 -11.16
C PRO A 320 -4.71 7.33 -11.33
N THR A 321 -3.64 7.01 -10.62
CA THR A 321 -2.32 7.67 -10.79
C THR A 321 -1.62 7.18 -12.05
N LEU A 322 -1.82 5.91 -12.40
CA LEU A 322 -1.34 5.29 -13.63
C LEU A 322 -2.44 4.41 -14.24
N ARG A 323 -2.52 4.43 -15.57
CA ARG A 323 -3.32 3.51 -16.37
C ARG A 323 -2.42 2.78 -17.35
N THR A 324 -2.49 1.45 -17.37
CA THR A 324 -1.74 0.62 -18.32
C THR A 324 -2.67 -0.24 -19.15
N GLY A 325 -2.23 -0.61 -20.36
CA GLY A 325 -2.96 -1.59 -21.17
C GLY A 325 -2.85 -2.97 -20.52
N CYS A 326 -3.97 -3.65 -20.38
CA CYS A 326 -4.06 -4.92 -19.68
C CYS A 326 -4.70 -5.98 -20.58
N PRO A 327 -3.95 -6.98 -21.06
CA PRO A 327 -4.53 -8.15 -21.69
C PRO A 327 -5.34 -8.95 -20.68
N THR A 328 -6.60 -9.23 -21.01
CA THR A 328 -7.50 -10.05 -20.19
C THR A 328 -7.78 -11.38 -20.88
N PHE A 329 -7.87 -12.46 -20.11
CA PHE A 329 -8.17 -13.79 -20.62
C PHE A 329 -9.04 -14.59 -19.64
N HIS A 330 -9.81 -15.54 -20.16
CA HIS A 330 -10.40 -16.59 -19.35
C HIS A 330 -9.36 -17.62 -18.91
N LEU A 331 -9.48 -18.14 -17.69
CA LEU A 331 -8.56 -19.15 -17.17
C LEU A 331 -8.55 -20.43 -18.03
N ASP A 332 -9.73 -20.94 -18.39
CA ASP A 332 -9.83 -22.13 -19.24
C ASP A 332 -9.18 -21.90 -20.60
N GLY A 333 -9.39 -20.72 -21.19
CA GLY A 333 -8.82 -20.36 -22.49
C GLY A 333 -7.29 -20.32 -22.46
N LEU A 334 -6.70 -19.81 -21.37
CA LEU A 334 -5.25 -19.82 -21.18
C LEU A 334 -4.71 -21.24 -21.05
N ILE A 335 -5.31 -22.06 -20.21
CA ILE A 335 -4.87 -23.44 -19.96
C ILE A 335 -4.99 -24.30 -21.23
N GLU A 336 -6.05 -24.12 -22.02
CA GLU A 336 -6.22 -24.81 -23.31
C GLU A 336 -5.13 -24.47 -24.33
N GLN A 337 -4.61 -23.25 -24.31
CA GLN A 337 -3.56 -22.80 -25.22
C GLN A 337 -2.14 -23.08 -24.69
N ALA A 338 -2.03 -23.56 -23.45
CA ALA A 338 -0.78 -23.73 -22.75
C ALA A 338 -0.58 -25.18 -22.30
N ASP A 339 -0.58 -26.11 -23.26
CA ASP A 339 -0.37 -27.56 -23.05
C ASP A 339 0.97 -27.91 -22.38
N PHE A 340 1.93 -26.99 -22.40
CA PHE A 340 3.21 -27.09 -21.73
C PHE A 340 3.17 -26.74 -20.22
N LEU A 341 2.08 -26.13 -19.73
CA LEU A 341 1.94 -25.82 -18.31
C LEU A 341 1.50 -27.05 -17.50
N PRO A 342 1.96 -27.18 -16.25
CA PRO A 342 1.47 -28.21 -15.35
C PRO A 342 -0.02 -27.99 -15.04
N SER A 343 -0.76 -29.09 -14.87
CA SER A 343 -2.15 -29.00 -14.42
C SER A 343 -2.20 -28.49 -12.97
N PRO A 344 -3.09 -27.54 -12.63
CA PRO A 344 -3.18 -27.01 -11.28
C PRO A 344 -3.65 -28.09 -10.31
N THR A 345 -3.07 -28.08 -9.10
CA THR A 345 -3.60 -28.82 -7.94
C THR A 345 -4.21 -27.89 -6.89
N HIS A 346 -3.76 -26.64 -6.87
CA HIS A 346 -4.25 -25.55 -6.04
C HIS A 346 -4.53 -24.31 -6.90
N LEU A 347 -5.62 -23.61 -6.63
CA LEU A 347 -5.98 -22.35 -7.27
C LEU A 347 -6.24 -21.30 -6.19
N LYS A 348 -5.49 -20.20 -6.24
CA LYS A 348 -5.73 -19.00 -5.44
C LYS A 348 -6.28 -17.90 -6.35
N ILE A 349 -7.35 -17.25 -5.90
CA ILE A 349 -7.95 -16.09 -6.57
C ILE A 349 -8.09 -14.99 -5.54
N ASP A 350 -7.34 -13.92 -5.73
CA ASP A 350 -7.24 -12.80 -4.80
C ASP A 350 -6.98 -11.56 -5.66
N VAL A 351 -8.07 -11.02 -6.18
CA VAL A 351 -8.08 -9.91 -7.14
C VAL A 351 -9.26 -9.03 -6.83
N ASP A 352 -9.13 -7.73 -7.03
CA ASP A 352 -10.19 -6.81 -6.63
C ASP A 352 -11.45 -6.94 -7.54
N SER A 353 -12.53 -7.57 -7.03
CA SER A 353 -13.93 -7.48 -7.51
C SER A 353 -14.33 -8.24 -8.81
N VAL A 354 -13.57 -9.23 -9.26
CA VAL A 354 -13.90 -10.06 -10.46
C VAL A 354 -13.82 -11.57 -10.23
N GLU A 355 -13.76 -11.99 -8.97
CA GLU A 355 -13.51 -13.36 -8.52
C GLU A 355 -14.61 -14.33 -8.99
N ILE A 356 -15.87 -13.94 -8.84
CA ILE A 356 -17.02 -14.72 -9.35
C ILE A 356 -16.96 -14.89 -10.86
N ALA A 357 -16.56 -13.83 -11.57
CA ALA A 357 -16.44 -13.83 -13.03
C ALA A 357 -15.31 -14.78 -13.50
N ILE A 358 -14.19 -14.80 -12.77
CA ILE A 358 -13.09 -15.76 -12.99
C ILE A 358 -13.57 -17.20 -12.76
N LEU A 359 -14.30 -17.46 -11.66
CA LEU A 359 -14.87 -18.79 -11.39
C LEU A 359 -15.81 -19.26 -12.51
N GLN A 360 -16.62 -18.35 -13.07
CA GLN A 360 -17.48 -18.62 -14.23
C GLN A 360 -16.67 -18.91 -15.51
N GLY A 361 -15.51 -18.28 -15.69
CA GLY A 361 -14.59 -18.51 -16.81
C GLY A 361 -13.63 -19.71 -16.65
N ALA A 362 -13.66 -20.39 -15.50
CA ALA A 362 -12.76 -21.48 -15.13
C ALA A 362 -13.44 -22.87 -15.09
N GLN A 363 -14.58 -23.04 -15.74
CA GLN A 363 -15.46 -24.21 -15.59
C GLN A 363 -14.81 -25.57 -15.88
N LYS A 364 -13.90 -25.65 -16.86
CA LYS A 364 -13.16 -26.88 -17.20
C LYS A 364 -12.05 -27.12 -16.19
N THR A 365 -11.32 -26.06 -15.83
CA THR A 365 -10.28 -26.10 -14.81
C THR A 365 -10.84 -26.54 -13.45
N LEU A 366 -11.98 -25.98 -13.05
CA LEU A 366 -12.71 -26.34 -11.84
C LEU A 366 -13.15 -27.81 -11.86
N ARG A 367 -13.54 -28.36 -13.01
CA ARG A 367 -13.90 -29.79 -13.13
C ARG A 367 -12.71 -30.73 -13.27
N SER A 368 -11.49 -30.21 -13.44
CA SER A 368 -10.30 -31.03 -13.56
C SER A 368 -10.13 -31.94 -12.33
N PRO A 369 -9.81 -33.23 -12.51
CA PRO A 369 -9.53 -34.12 -11.38
C PRO A 369 -8.23 -33.77 -10.64
N THR A 370 -7.32 -33.00 -11.27
CA THR A 370 -6.06 -32.60 -10.63
C THR A 370 -6.25 -31.48 -9.61
N LEU A 371 -7.21 -30.58 -9.85
CA LEU A 371 -7.48 -29.44 -8.98
C LEU A 371 -8.27 -29.88 -7.75
N ARG A 372 -7.63 -29.85 -6.59
CA ARG A 372 -8.18 -30.37 -5.32
C ARG A 372 -8.57 -29.27 -4.34
N HIS A 373 -7.88 -28.13 -4.41
CA HIS A 373 -8.04 -27.04 -3.46
C HIS A 373 -8.22 -25.70 -4.18
N VAL A 374 -9.19 -24.92 -3.73
CA VAL A 374 -9.44 -23.56 -4.23
C VAL A 374 -9.54 -22.63 -3.03
N LEU A 375 -8.83 -21.51 -3.07
CA LEU A 375 -8.96 -20.39 -2.15
C LEU A 375 -9.37 -19.16 -2.94
N VAL A 376 -10.41 -18.46 -2.49
CA VAL A 376 -10.94 -17.26 -3.15
C VAL A 376 -11.17 -16.18 -2.08
N GLU A 377 -10.61 -14.99 -2.26
CA GLU A 377 -10.99 -13.81 -1.47
C GLU A 377 -12.36 -13.31 -1.97
N LEU A 378 -13.34 -13.16 -1.08
CA LEU A 378 -14.70 -12.78 -1.46
C LEU A 378 -15.31 -11.84 -0.43
N TYR A 379 -16.18 -10.95 -0.90
CA TYR A 379 -17.13 -10.28 -0.02
C TYR A 379 -18.23 -11.27 0.42
N GLU A 380 -18.81 -11.07 1.60
CA GLU A 380 -19.87 -11.92 2.15
C GLU A 380 -21.03 -12.13 1.15
N ARG A 381 -21.42 -11.09 0.41
CA ARG A 381 -22.49 -11.13 -0.61
C ARG A 381 -22.19 -12.04 -1.81
N GLU A 382 -20.93 -12.39 -2.03
CA GLU A 382 -20.47 -13.19 -3.17
C GLU A 382 -20.32 -14.68 -2.83
N LEU A 383 -20.32 -15.01 -1.53
CA LEU A 383 -20.05 -16.36 -1.04
C LEU A 383 -21.03 -17.40 -1.57
N ASP A 384 -22.34 -17.10 -1.56
CA ASP A 384 -23.37 -18.03 -2.04
C ASP A 384 -23.16 -18.37 -3.53
N ALA A 385 -22.85 -17.37 -4.35
CA ALA A 385 -22.59 -17.56 -5.77
C ALA A 385 -21.32 -18.40 -6.00
N ALA A 386 -20.25 -18.16 -5.23
CA ALA A 386 -19.03 -18.96 -5.30
C ALA A 386 -19.30 -20.42 -4.88
N GLN A 387 -20.08 -20.63 -3.81
CA GLN A 387 -20.47 -21.95 -3.33
C GLN A 387 -21.24 -22.72 -4.40
N ASP A 388 -22.22 -22.10 -5.06
CA ASP A 388 -22.99 -22.75 -6.13
C ASP A 388 -22.10 -23.19 -7.30
N ILE A 389 -21.21 -22.30 -7.76
CA ILE A 389 -20.28 -22.58 -8.86
C ILE A 389 -19.33 -23.73 -8.49
N LEU A 390 -18.73 -23.68 -7.31
CA LEU A 390 -17.74 -24.65 -6.87
C LEU A 390 -18.38 -25.99 -6.48
N ALA A 391 -19.57 -25.99 -5.90
CA ALA A 391 -20.34 -27.21 -5.63
C ALA A 391 -20.72 -27.94 -6.92
N ALA A 392 -21.11 -27.20 -7.97
CA ALA A 392 -21.36 -27.78 -9.29
C ALA A 392 -20.11 -28.42 -9.93
N ALA A 393 -18.91 -28.06 -9.48
CA ALA A 393 -17.64 -28.65 -9.87
C ALA A 393 -17.10 -29.71 -8.87
N GLY A 394 -17.90 -30.07 -7.85
CA GLY A 394 -17.58 -31.12 -6.88
C GLY A 394 -16.78 -30.65 -5.67
N PHE A 395 -16.69 -29.34 -5.42
CA PHE A 395 -16.06 -28.81 -4.22
C PHE A 395 -17.06 -28.67 -3.07
N ARG A 396 -16.56 -28.84 -1.85
CA ARG A 396 -17.24 -28.50 -0.61
C ARG A 396 -16.54 -27.34 0.06
N TYR A 397 -17.32 -26.43 0.62
CA TYR A 397 -16.82 -25.34 1.46
C TYR A 397 -16.28 -25.89 2.79
N ILE A 398 -15.14 -25.37 3.27
CA ILE A 398 -14.50 -25.81 4.53
C ILE A 398 -14.59 -24.74 5.62
N ARG A 399 -14.04 -23.55 5.33
CA ARG A 399 -13.91 -22.47 6.32
C ARG A 399 -13.74 -21.12 5.64
N SER A 400 -14.19 -20.07 6.33
CA SER A 400 -13.60 -18.74 6.35
C SER A 400 -12.84 -18.63 7.67
N VAL A 401 -11.64 -18.04 7.66
CA VAL A 401 -11.07 -17.49 8.90
C VAL A 401 -11.40 -16.02 8.85
N GLU A 402 -12.12 -15.52 9.84
CA GLU A 402 -12.48 -14.11 9.89
C GLU A 402 -11.21 -13.25 9.98
N GLN A 403 -10.86 -12.52 8.91
CA GLN A 403 -9.97 -11.37 9.01
C GLN A 403 -10.62 -10.32 9.92
N GLN A 404 -10.06 -10.07 11.11
CA GLN A 404 -10.38 -8.84 11.86
C GLN A 404 -9.71 -7.62 11.18
N ASN A 405 -10.16 -7.27 9.99
CA ASN A 405 -9.90 -5.94 9.42
C ASN A 405 -11.00 -4.99 9.91
N VAL A 406 -10.88 -4.52 11.16
CA VAL A 406 -11.72 -3.43 11.66
C VAL A 406 -11.12 -2.11 11.16
N LEU A 407 -11.28 -1.82 9.86
CA LEU A 407 -11.34 -0.44 9.39
C LEU A 407 -12.82 -0.01 9.51
N PRO A 408 -13.15 0.98 10.37
CA PRO A 408 -14.53 1.32 10.73
C PRO A 408 -15.36 2.00 9.62
N CYS A 409 -14.98 1.84 8.35
CA CYS A 409 -15.59 2.52 7.20
C CYS A 409 -16.19 1.61 6.12
N TYR A 410 -16.06 0.28 6.21
CA TYR A 410 -16.73 -0.66 5.30
C TYR A 410 -17.79 -1.46 6.05
N GLU A 411 -19.04 -1.41 5.57
CA GLU A 411 -20.18 -2.15 6.13
C GLU A 411 -20.19 -3.64 5.74
N GLU A 412 -19.24 -4.08 4.90
CA GLU A 412 -19.19 -5.45 4.38
C GLU A 412 -17.85 -6.14 4.65
N PHE A 413 -17.93 -7.43 4.97
CA PHE A 413 -16.81 -8.28 5.31
C PHE A 413 -16.17 -8.89 4.04
N LEU A 414 -14.86 -8.72 3.89
CA LEU A 414 -14.00 -9.35 2.87
C LEU A 414 -13.13 -10.41 3.55
N GLY A 415 -12.99 -11.60 2.96
CA GLY A 415 -12.08 -12.60 3.50
C GLY A 415 -11.80 -13.78 2.59
N ASN A 416 -10.82 -14.59 2.98
CA ASN A 416 -10.39 -15.77 2.23
C ASN A 416 -11.26 -17.01 2.55
N HIS A 417 -11.86 -17.58 1.51
CA HIS A 417 -12.75 -18.74 1.57
C HIS A 417 -12.11 -19.98 0.92
N ILE A 418 -12.11 -21.09 1.65
CA ILE A 418 -11.42 -22.33 1.23
C ILE A 418 -12.43 -23.41 0.84
N PHE A 419 -12.17 -24.03 -0.32
CA PHE A 419 -12.96 -25.09 -0.92
C PHE A 419 -12.09 -26.30 -1.26
N VAL A 420 -12.63 -27.49 -1.05
CA VAL A 420 -11.92 -28.76 -1.30
C VAL A 420 -12.76 -29.69 -2.14
N LYS A 421 -12.18 -30.29 -3.17
CA LYS A 421 -12.88 -31.24 -4.02
C LYS A 421 -13.16 -32.54 -3.27
N GLY A 422 -14.39 -33.05 -3.37
CA GLY A 422 -14.74 -34.38 -2.88
C GLY A 422 -13.94 -35.45 -3.64
N ILE A 423 -13.27 -36.33 -2.90
CA ILE A 423 -12.53 -37.48 -3.44
C ILE A 423 -13.51 -38.57 -3.86
#